data_AF-A0A9X0CTV7-F1
#
_entry.id   AF-A0A9X0CTV7-F1
#
_cell.length_a   1.000
_cell.length_b   1.000
_cell.length_c   1.000
_cell.angle_alpha   90.00
_cell.angle_beta   90.00
_cell.angle_gamma   90.00
#
_symmetry.space_group_name_H-M   'P 1'
#
loop_
_entity.id
_entity.type
_entity.pdbx_description
1 polymer ?
#
loop_
_entity_poly.entity_id
_entity_poly.type
_entity_poly.pdbx_seq_one_letter_code
_entity_poly.pdbx_strand_id
1 'polypeptide(L)'
;MQRRVCTNTSHVSMEVEEDSTESKSEACSLWKEIAIITRDSEFEKDEEHLIDIFDVKCKEWGFLLLEMFGTSLGTGDYGHLIIEHVPILFRSHRSLHHLSNQGFEAAHKLQRQLLVRVPMTSKRDSVYSES
;
A
#
# COMPACT_ATOMS: atom_id res chain seq x y z
N MET A 1 27.05 42.61 -36.41
CA MET A 1 26.79 42.85 -34.98
C MET A 1 25.61 41.96 -34.56
N GLN A 2 25.88 40.66 -34.32
CA GLN A 2 24.86 39.69 -33.89
C GLN A 2 25.03 39.46 -32.39
N ARG A 3 24.02 39.85 -31.60
CA ARG A 3 23.94 39.45 -30.19
C ARG A 3 23.39 38.03 -30.16
N ARG A 4 24.23 37.09 -29.75
CA ARG A 4 23.84 35.72 -29.40
C ARG A 4 23.19 35.80 -28.02
N VAL A 5 21.87 35.61 -27.94
CA VAL A 5 21.16 35.43 -26.68
C VAL A 5 21.40 33.99 -26.26
N CYS A 6 22.28 33.77 -25.28
CA CYS A 6 22.39 32.50 -24.58
C CYS A 6 21.40 32.58 -23.40
N THR A 7 20.27 31.88 -23.48
CA THR A 7 19.44 31.63 -22.29
C THR A 7 19.89 30.34 -21.63
N ASN A 8 20.11 30.43 -20.32
CA ASN A 8 20.49 29.36 -19.39
C ASN A 8 19.60 28.11 -19.56
N THR A 9 20.11 27.08 -20.22
CA THR A 9 19.48 25.75 -20.26
C THR A 9 19.90 24.89 -19.07
N SER A 10 21.08 25.14 -18.49
CA SER A 10 21.66 24.31 -17.43
C SER A 10 21.06 24.53 -16.03
N HIS A 11 20.50 25.71 -15.73
CA HIS A 11 19.88 25.99 -14.43
C HIS A 11 18.52 25.30 -14.29
N VAL A 12 17.70 25.39 -15.35
CA VAL A 12 16.35 24.79 -15.40
C VAL A 12 16.40 23.27 -15.33
N SER A 13 17.38 22.61 -15.98
CA SER A 13 17.51 21.16 -15.92
C SER A 13 17.88 20.64 -14.52
N MET A 14 18.63 21.42 -13.74
CA MET A 14 19.06 21.02 -12.39
C MET A 14 17.92 21.19 -11.38
N GLU A 15 17.16 22.29 -11.47
CA GLU A 15 15.98 22.55 -10.63
C GLU A 15 14.86 21.53 -10.88
N VAL A 16 14.63 21.14 -12.13
CA VAL A 16 13.59 20.14 -12.49
C VAL A 16 13.95 18.72 -12.01
N GLU A 17 15.24 18.36 -11.97
CA GLU A 17 15.65 17.07 -11.41
C GLU A 17 15.61 17.06 -9.88
N GLU A 18 15.98 18.17 -9.22
CA GLU A 18 15.97 18.29 -7.76
C GLU A 18 14.54 18.26 -7.19
N ASP A 19 13.62 19.01 -7.82
CA ASP A 19 12.17 19.04 -7.52
C ASP A 19 11.50 17.66 -7.67
N SER A 20 11.92 16.89 -8.68
CA SER A 20 11.42 15.52 -8.88
C SER A 20 11.87 14.56 -7.77
N THR A 21 13.02 14.78 -7.13
CA THR A 21 13.51 13.91 -6.04
C THR A 21 12.85 14.22 -4.70
N GLU A 22 12.54 15.49 -4.45
CA GLU A 22 11.84 15.92 -3.24
C GLU A 22 10.41 15.36 -3.19
N SER A 23 9.65 15.55 -4.28
CA SER A 23 8.28 15.03 -4.42
C SER A 23 8.21 13.51 -4.24
N LYS A 24 9.18 12.77 -4.78
CA LYS A 24 9.28 11.30 -4.62
C LYS A 24 9.53 10.90 -3.16
N SER A 25 10.41 11.62 -2.48
CA SER A 25 10.72 11.36 -1.07
C SER A 25 9.49 11.57 -0.19
N GLU A 26 8.76 12.66 -0.44
CA GLU A 26 7.52 12.99 0.27
C GLU A 26 6.44 11.93 0.03
N ALA A 27 6.16 11.58 -1.23
CA ALA A 27 5.21 10.53 -1.57
C ALA A 27 5.55 9.18 -0.92
N CYS A 28 6.84 8.83 -0.84
CA CYS A 28 7.29 7.61 -0.17
C CYS A 28 7.15 7.68 1.36
N SER A 29 7.40 8.85 1.96
CA SER A 29 7.25 9.05 3.40
C SER A 29 5.77 8.96 3.81
N LEU A 30 4.90 9.69 3.11
CA LEU A 30 3.48 9.68 3.36
C LEU A 30 2.86 8.31 3.14
N TRP A 31 3.29 7.59 2.09
CA TRP A 31 2.91 6.19 1.88
C TRP A 31 3.24 5.29 3.09
N LYS A 32 4.42 5.44 3.71
CA LYS A 32 4.80 4.62 4.87
C LYS A 32 3.87 4.86 6.05
N GLU A 33 3.49 6.11 6.30
CA GLU A 33 2.52 6.45 7.34
C GLU A 33 1.16 5.82 7.05
N ILE A 34 0.65 6.01 5.83
CA ILE A 34 -0.63 5.44 5.40
C ILE A 34 -0.62 3.91 5.53
N ALA A 35 0.46 3.26 5.10
CA ALA A 35 0.59 1.81 5.13
C ALA A 35 0.63 1.26 6.56
N ILE A 36 1.29 1.94 7.49
CA ILE A 36 1.31 1.54 8.91
C ILE A 36 -0.10 1.64 9.50
N ILE A 37 -0.79 2.77 9.29
CA ILE A 37 -2.15 2.97 9.80
C ILE A 37 -3.10 1.90 9.23
N THR A 38 -3.08 1.72 7.91
CA THR A 38 -3.91 0.73 7.21
C THR A 38 -3.70 -0.69 7.74
N ARG A 39 -2.46 -1.05 8.13
CA ARG A 39 -2.10 -2.41 8.53
C ARG A 39 -2.33 -2.70 10.01
N ASP A 40 -2.07 -1.72 10.87
CA ASP A 40 -1.85 -1.95 12.30
C ASP A 40 -2.79 -1.14 13.21
N SER A 41 -3.51 -0.11 12.70
CA SER A 41 -4.35 0.73 13.54
C SER A 41 -5.71 0.10 13.86
N GLU A 42 -6.16 0.39 15.09
CA GLU A 42 -7.49 0.10 15.61
C GLU A 42 -8.02 1.40 16.22
N PHE A 43 -9.18 1.87 15.76
CA PHE A 43 -9.76 3.13 16.20
C PHE A 43 -10.93 2.91 17.15
N GLU A 44 -10.96 3.63 18.26
CA GLU A 44 -12.11 3.66 19.15
C GLU A 44 -13.27 4.47 18.53
N LYS A 45 -14.44 4.44 19.19
CA LYS A 45 -15.65 5.12 18.68
C LYS A 45 -15.51 6.64 18.66
N ASP A 46 -14.83 7.21 19.64
CA ASP A 46 -14.58 8.65 19.80
C ASP A 46 -13.36 9.15 19.00
N GLU A 47 -12.63 8.24 18.36
CA GLU A 47 -11.45 8.54 17.54
C GLU A 47 -11.77 8.77 16.06
N GLU A 48 -13.03 9.04 15.71
CA GLU A 48 -13.44 9.26 14.32
C GLU A 48 -12.71 10.44 13.65
N HIS A 49 -12.35 11.45 14.43
CA HIS A 49 -11.53 12.57 13.99
C HIS A 49 -10.12 12.15 13.51
N LEU A 50 -9.55 11.05 14.04
CA LEU A 50 -8.27 10.51 13.55
C LEU A 50 -8.45 9.86 12.18
N ILE A 51 -9.62 9.27 11.92
CA ILE A 51 -9.97 8.72 10.61
C ILE A 51 -10.12 9.86 9.59
N ASP A 52 -10.68 11.01 9.99
CA ASP A 52 -10.76 12.19 9.12
C ASP A 52 -9.37 12.74 8.77
N ILE A 53 -8.45 12.81 9.74
CA ILE A 53 -7.05 13.19 9.49
C ILE A 53 -6.39 12.20 8.53
N PHE A 54 -6.62 10.91 8.73
CA PHE A 54 -6.12 9.86 7.84
C PHE A 54 -6.68 9.98 6.42
N ASP A 55 -7.96 10.31 6.26
CA ASP A 55 -8.60 10.57 4.97
C ASP A 55 -7.87 11.69 4.20
N VAL A 56 -7.58 12.80 4.87
CA VAL A 56 -6.81 13.92 4.29
C VAL A 56 -5.44 13.46 3.83
N LYS A 57 -4.71 12.67 4.64
CA LYS A 57 -3.41 12.11 4.25
C LYS A 57 -3.49 11.23 3.00
N CYS A 58 -4.53 10.40 2.90
CA CYS A 58 -4.76 9.58 1.71
C CYS A 58 -5.00 10.43 0.45
N LYS A 59 -5.75 11.54 0.56
CA LYS A 59 -5.97 12.47 -0.56
C LYS A 59 -4.69 13.21 -0.95
N GLU A 60 -3.95 13.71 0.02
CA GLU A 60 -2.67 14.38 -0.19
C GLU A 60 -1.67 13.47 -0.93
N TRP A 61 -1.59 12.20 -0.52
CA TRP A 61 -0.79 11.22 -1.23
C TRP A 61 -1.26 11.02 -2.68
N GLY A 62 -2.57 10.97 -2.90
CA GLY A 62 -3.14 10.92 -4.24
C GLY A 62 -2.77 12.13 -5.11
N PHE A 63 -2.74 13.34 -4.53
CA PHE A 63 -2.32 14.55 -5.23
C PHE A 63 -0.82 14.53 -5.56
N LEU A 64 0.05 14.13 -4.64
CA LEU A 64 1.48 13.97 -4.90
C LEU A 64 1.75 12.99 -6.05
N LEU A 65 1.04 11.87 -6.07
CA LEU A 65 1.13 10.92 -7.18
C LEU A 65 0.68 11.52 -8.51
N LEU A 66 -0.41 12.29 -8.50
CA LEU A 66 -0.91 12.98 -9.69
C LEU A 66 0.09 14.03 -10.20
N GLU A 67 0.72 14.79 -9.30
CA GLU A 67 1.72 15.78 -9.65
C GLU A 67 2.96 15.14 -10.28
N MET A 68 3.48 14.07 -9.67
CA MET A 68 4.69 13.40 -10.12
C MET A 68 4.54 12.64 -11.44
N PHE A 69 3.37 12.06 -11.68
CA PHE A 69 3.18 11.11 -12.78
C PHE A 69 2.06 11.51 -13.77
N GLY A 70 1.36 12.62 -13.50
CA GLY A 70 0.24 13.09 -14.28
C GLY A 70 -0.92 12.10 -14.33
N THR A 71 -1.86 12.33 -15.25
CA THR A 71 -3.01 11.45 -15.48
C THR A 71 -2.64 10.09 -16.07
N SER A 72 -1.36 9.86 -16.34
CA SER A 72 -0.84 8.60 -16.90
C SER A 72 -0.66 7.51 -15.84
N LEU A 73 -0.65 7.88 -14.55
CA LEU A 73 -0.54 6.92 -13.47
C LEU A 73 -1.88 6.24 -13.21
N GLY A 74 -2.03 5.03 -13.72
CA GLY A 74 -2.97 4.08 -13.14
C GLY A 74 -2.42 3.63 -11.80
N THR A 75 -2.85 4.26 -10.69
CA THR A 75 -2.53 3.83 -9.31
C THR A 75 -2.97 2.39 -9.02
N GLY A 76 -3.69 1.78 -9.95
CA GLY A 76 -4.30 0.46 -9.84
C GLY A 76 -5.46 0.46 -8.86
N ASP A 77 -6.18 -0.65 -8.81
CA ASP A 77 -7.31 -0.82 -7.90
C ASP A 77 -6.88 -0.63 -6.44
N TYR A 78 -5.65 -1.04 -6.09
CA TYR A 78 -5.13 -0.86 -4.74
C TYR A 78 -4.88 0.61 -4.40
N GLY A 79 -4.28 1.40 -5.28
CA GLY A 79 -4.08 2.83 -5.00
C GLY A 79 -5.41 3.57 -4.92
N HIS A 80 -6.38 3.25 -5.79
CA HIS A 80 -7.74 3.78 -5.69
C HIS A 80 -8.40 3.39 -4.36
N LEU A 81 -8.29 2.12 -3.95
CA LEU A 81 -8.80 1.63 -2.67
C LEU A 81 -8.20 2.41 -1.49
N ILE A 82 -6.88 2.61 -1.47
CA ILE A 82 -6.21 3.39 -0.42
C ILE A 82 -6.74 4.82 -0.37
N ILE A 83 -6.79 5.50 -1.52
CA ILE A 83 -7.13 6.93 -1.60
C ILE A 83 -8.61 7.18 -1.30
N GLU A 84 -9.51 6.32 -1.79
CA GLU A 84 -10.97 6.57 -1.74
C GLU A 84 -11.70 5.76 -0.67
N HIS A 85 -11.26 4.54 -0.38
CA HIS A 85 -12.10 3.59 0.35
C HIS A 85 -11.57 3.17 1.71
N VAL A 86 -10.25 3.14 1.94
CA VAL A 86 -9.72 2.76 3.26
C VAL A 86 -10.26 3.63 4.39
N PRO A 87 -10.36 4.98 4.27
CA PRO A 87 -10.99 5.80 5.31
C PRO A 87 -12.45 5.41 5.59
N ILE A 88 -13.23 5.12 4.53
CA ILE A 88 -14.62 4.67 4.65
C ILE A 88 -14.71 3.31 5.35
N LEU A 89 -13.80 2.40 5.01
CA LEU A 89 -13.71 1.09 5.65
C LEU A 89 -13.34 1.23 7.13
N PHE A 90 -12.45 2.15 7.50
CA PHE A 90 -12.15 2.42 8.91
C PHE A 90 -13.35 2.96 9.69
N ARG A 91 -14.17 3.83 9.09
CA ARG A 91 -15.41 4.31 9.74
C ARG A 91 -16.37 3.16 10.08
N SER A 92 -16.39 2.13 9.22
CA SER A 92 -17.28 0.97 9.36
C SER A 92 -16.71 -0.14 10.27
N HIS A 93 -15.43 -0.47 10.09
CA HIS A 93 -14.80 -1.65 10.69
C HIS A 93 -13.84 -1.33 11.83
N ARG A 94 -13.38 -0.08 11.94
CA ARG A 94 -12.44 0.43 12.95
C ARG A 94 -11.04 -0.20 12.93
N SER A 95 -10.86 -1.35 12.29
CA SER A 95 -9.59 -2.00 12.04
C SER A 95 -9.66 -2.80 10.73
N LEU A 96 -8.58 -2.77 9.96
CA LEU A 96 -8.39 -3.65 8.80
C LEU A 96 -7.45 -4.82 9.10
N HIS A 97 -6.71 -4.75 10.22
CA HIS A 97 -5.76 -5.78 10.63
C HIS A 97 -6.42 -7.15 10.75
N HIS A 98 -7.53 -7.20 11.49
CA HIS A 98 -8.31 -8.42 11.73
C HIS A 98 -9.08 -8.93 10.51
N LEU A 99 -9.25 -8.08 9.49
CA LEU A 99 -9.92 -8.43 8.23
C LEU A 99 -8.94 -8.86 7.15
N SER A 100 -7.64 -8.88 7.46
CA SER A 100 -6.60 -9.22 6.49
C SER A 100 -6.51 -10.73 6.23
N ASN A 101 -6.12 -11.09 5.00
CA ASN A 101 -5.89 -12.49 4.62
C ASN A 101 -4.55 -13.07 5.13
N GLN A 102 -3.80 -12.35 5.96
CA GLN A 102 -2.45 -12.77 6.37
C GLN A 102 -2.47 -14.12 7.11
N GLY A 103 -3.44 -14.32 8.00
CA GLY A 103 -3.60 -15.59 8.73
C GLY A 103 -3.91 -16.76 7.79
N PHE A 104 -4.75 -16.54 6.78
CA PHE A 104 -5.08 -17.54 5.77
C PHE A 104 -3.86 -17.94 4.94
N GLU A 105 -3.09 -16.96 4.46
CA GLU A 105 -1.87 -17.22 3.69
C GLU A 105 -0.78 -17.92 4.51
N ALA A 106 -0.64 -17.57 5.79
CA ALA A 106 0.28 -18.23 6.71
C ALA A 106 -0.10 -19.71 6.93
N ALA A 107 -1.39 -19.98 7.15
CA ALA A 107 -1.92 -21.34 7.27
C ALA A 107 -1.71 -22.15 5.98
N HIS A 108 -1.97 -21.56 4.82
CA HIS A 108 -1.77 -22.21 3.53
C HIS A 108 -0.28 -22.51 3.25
N LYS A 109 0.64 -21.64 3.68
CA LYS A 109 2.08 -21.92 3.67
C LYS A 109 2.44 -23.11 4.57
N LEU A 110 1.89 -23.18 5.77
CA LEU A 110 2.11 -24.32 6.68
C LEU A 110 1.56 -25.63 6.10
N GLN A 111 0.36 -25.61 5.53
CA GLN A 111 -0.26 -26.77 4.90
C GLN A 111 0.62 -27.35 3.79
N ARG A 112 1.18 -26.50 2.93
CA ARG A 112 2.13 -26.93 1.87
C ARG A 112 3.37 -27.60 2.45
N GLN A 113 3.92 -27.06 3.54
CA GLN A 113 5.08 -27.66 4.20
C GLN A 113 4.78 -29.03 4.80
N LEU A 114 3.60 -29.19 5.43
CA LEU A 114 3.16 -30.48 5.96
C LEU A 114 2.95 -31.50 4.84
N LEU A 115 2.33 -31.09 3.73
CA LEU A 115 2.08 -31.98 2.59
C LEU A 115 3.37 -32.49 1.94
N VAL A 116 4.43 -31.67 1.94
CA VAL A 116 5.77 -32.07 1.46
C VAL A 116 6.51 -32.96 2.46
N ARG A 117 6.31 -32.75 3.77
CA ARG A 117 7.02 -33.49 4.84
C ARG A 117 6.40 -34.83 5.19
N VAL A 118 5.12 -35.05 4.88
CA VAL A 118 4.48 -36.36 5.10
C VAL A 118 4.95 -37.32 4.00
N PRO A 119 5.69 -38.40 4.33
CA PRO A 119 5.99 -39.43 3.35
C PRO A 119 4.68 -40.07 2.87
N MET A 120 4.58 -40.34 1.56
CA MET A 120 3.43 -40.96 0.88
C MET A 120 2.94 -42.28 1.52
N THR A 121 3.67 -42.84 2.48
CA THR A 121 3.37 -44.09 3.17
C THR A 121 2.33 -43.96 4.30
N SER A 122 2.10 -42.77 4.87
CA SER A 122 1.12 -42.61 5.96
C SER A 122 -0.35 -42.55 5.51
N LYS A 123 -0.62 -42.47 4.20
CA LYS A 123 -2.00 -42.42 3.66
C LYS A 123 -2.67 -43.79 3.53
N ARG A 124 -2.01 -44.90 3.90
CA ARG A 124 -2.55 -46.25 3.70
C ARG A 124 -3.15 -46.93 4.94
N ASP A 125 -3.08 -46.33 6.12
CA ASP A 125 -3.42 -47.06 7.35
C ASP A 125 -4.79 -46.72 7.95
N SER A 126 -5.65 -45.94 7.28
CA SER A 126 -7.01 -45.64 7.76
C SER A 126 -8.16 -46.22 6.91
N VAL A 127 -7.89 -47.14 5.97
CA VAL A 127 -8.93 -47.67 5.05
C VAL A 127 -9.15 -49.19 5.16
N TYR A 128 -8.40 -49.91 6.01
CA TYR A 128 -8.69 -51.33 6.27
C TYR A 128 -8.53 -51.67 7.76
N SER A 129 -9.53 -51.36 8.57
CA SER A 129 -9.70 -51.98 9.90
C SER A 129 -11.16 -52.05 10.35
N GLU A 130 -12.09 -52.28 9.43
CA GLU A 130 -13.43 -52.79 9.75
C GLU A 130 -13.85 -53.80 8.68
N SER A 131 -13.59 -55.09 8.96
CA SER A 131 -14.25 -56.28 8.38
C SER A 131 -13.96 -57.48 9.27
#